data_AF-A0A8H5HQY2-F1
#
_entry.id   AF-A0A8H5HQY2-F1
#
_cell.length_a   1.000
_cell.length_b   1.000
_cell.length_c   1.000
_cell.angle_alpha   90.00
_cell.angle_beta   90.00
_cell.angle_gamma   90.00
#
_symmetry.space_group_name_H-M   'P 1'
#
loop_
_entity.id
_entity.type
_entity.pdbx_description
1 polymer ?
#
loop_
_entity_poly.entity_id
_entity_poly.type
_entity_poly.pdbx_seq_one_letter_code
_entity_poly.pdbx_strand_id
1 'polypeptide(L)'
;MALQPSLRPLIVAGPLDAPHTLDIFLDYVCPYSAKIVLVMDEVLKPLFAPGGKYAGKVKMIARLHVQPWHTSSTITHESALAVARVAPDKFWPYSLALFKKQGDYFDIPTSTLTPLQVRENLAQLAAEVIPSDAVEEFKELLKLKSSPNGGNAVTDDLKYTIKFSRQNSIHVSPTVLWDGLVSAEVSSSWGDKEWNEFLAAKVKV
;
A
#
# COMPACT_ATOMS: atom_id res chain seq x y z
N MET A 1 -1.94 12.99 -8.60
CA MET A 1 -3.33 12.49 -8.62
C MET A 1 -3.99 12.59 -7.24
N ALA A 2 -5.32 12.72 -7.19
CA ALA A 2 -6.06 12.85 -5.93
C ALA A 2 -6.37 11.46 -5.30
N LEU A 3 -6.60 11.48 -3.98
CA LEU A 3 -7.16 10.37 -3.20
C LEU A 3 -8.47 10.85 -2.58
N GLN A 4 -9.41 9.92 -2.35
CA GLN A 4 -10.54 10.21 -1.47
C GLN A 4 -10.02 10.58 -0.07
N PRO A 5 -10.72 11.43 0.69
CA PRO A 5 -10.29 11.80 2.04
C PRO A 5 -9.98 10.60 2.94
N SER A 6 -10.79 9.53 2.88
CA SER A 6 -10.59 8.27 3.62
C SER A 6 -9.31 7.52 3.26
N LEU A 7 -8.74 7.78 2.08
CA LEU A 7 -7.55 7.10 1.57
C LEU A 7 -6.30 7.99 1.61
N ARG A 8 -6.37 9.20 2.17
CA ARG A 8 -5.19 10.04 2.40
C ARG A 8 -4.05 9.36 3.17
N PRO A 9 -4.30 8.41 4.11
CA PRO A 9 -3.20 7.70 4.78
C PRO A 9 -2.28 6.93 3.85
N LEU A 10 -2.71 6.66 2.61
CA LEU A 10 -1.90 6.00 1.58
C LEU A 10 -0.82 6.93 0.97
N ILE A 11 -0.82 8.22 1.33
CA ILE A 11 0.27 9.15 1.01
C ILE A 11 1.39 8.92 2.01
N VAL A 12 2.47 8.30 1.55
CA VAL A 12 3.55 7.80 2.41
C VAL A 12 4.67 8.81 2.61
N ALA A 13 4.78 9.81 1.72
CA ALA A 13 5.73 10.91 1.82
C ALA A 13 5.29 12.12 0.99
N GLY A 14 5.74 13.31 1.37
CA GLY A 14 5.43 14.59 0.71
C GLY A 14 4.05 15.17 1.07
N PRO A 15 3.85 16.48 0.89
CA PRO A 15 2.60 17.14 1.27
C PRO A 15 1.47 16.92 0.25
N LEU A 16 0.22 17.12 0.67
CA LEU A 16 -0.97 16.89 -0.16
C LEU A 16 -0.98 17.74 -1.44
N ASP A 17 -0.41 18.94 -1.37
CA ASP A 17 -0.36 19.96 -2.41
C ASP A 17 0.93 19.90 -3.26
N ALA A 18 1.79 18.89 -3.07
CA ALA A 18 2.96 18.71 -3.92
C ALA A 18 2.55 18.64 -5.41
N PRO A 19 3.25 19.39 -6.30
CA PRO A 19 2.88 19.50 -7.70
C PRO A 19 3.04 18.18 -8.46
N HIS A 20 4.05 17.37 -8.12
CA HIS A 20 4.25 16.06 -8.71
C HIS A 20 3.69 14.92 -7.86
N THR A 21 3.23 13.86 -8.51
CA THR A 21 2.78 12.62 -7.85
C THR A 21 3.53 11.41 -8.38
N LEU A 22 4.11 10.64 -7.46
CA LEU A 22 4.66 9.32 -7.69
C LEU A 22 3.68 8.28 -7.13
N ASP A 23 2.91 7.63 -8.00
CA ASP A 23 1.98 6.58 -7.63
C ASP A 23 2.65 5.20 -7.81
N ILE A 24 2.72 4.39 -6.77
CA ILE A 24 3.34 3.05 -6.81
C ILE A 24 2.29 2.02 -6.45
N PHE A 25 1.87 1.22 -7.43
CA PHE A 25 0.87 0.16 -7.28
C PHE A 25 1.53 -1.10 -6.74
N LEU A 26 1.08 -1.56 -5.58
CA LEU A 26 1.70 -2.61 -4.79
C LEU A 26 0.69 -3.72 -4.48
N ASP A 27 1.18 -4.96 -4.44
CA ASP A 27 0.44 -6.10 -3.93
C ASP A 27 1.21 -6.71 -2.75
N TYR A 28 0.56 -6.88 -1.59
CA TYR A 28 1.21 -7.40 -0.37
C TYR A 28 1.78 -8.81 -0.49
N VAL A 29 1.37 -9.60 -1.49
CA VAL A 29 1.80 -10.98 -1.73
C VAL A 29 2.77 -11.06 -2.93
N CYS A 30 3.04 -9.94 -3.61
CA CYS A 30 4.00 -9.88 -4.70
C CYS A 30 5.45 -9.69 -4.19
N PRO A 31 6.40 -10.60 -4.50
CA PRO A 31 7.80 -10.45 -4.07
C PRO A 31 8.50 -9.24 -4.70
N TYR A 32 8.10 -8.82 -5.90
CA TYR A 32 8.63 -7.59 -6.51
C TYR A 32 8.10 -6.32 -5.85
N SER A 33 6.88 -6.36 -5.31
CA SER A 33 6.35 -5.25 -4.51
C SER A 33 7.12 -5.12 -3.20
N ALA A 34 7.51 -6.24 -2.57
CA ALA A 34 8.36 -6.21 -1.39
C ALA A 34 9.74 -5.56 -1.68
N LYS A 35 10.35 -5.85 -2.85
CA LYS A 35 11.62 -5.23 -3.25
C LYS A 35 11.54 -3.71 -3.36
N ILE A 36 10.56 -3.19 -4.09
CA ILE A 36 10.44 -1.73 -4.29
C ILE A 36 10.07 -1.01 -3.00
N VAL A 37 9.32 -1.65 -2.09
CA VAL A 37 8.90 -1.05 -0.81
C VAL A 37 10.08 -0.73 0.11
N LEU A 38 11.12 -1.57 0.12
CA LEU A 38 12.37 -1.27 0.84
C LEU A 38 12.98 0.05 0.35
N VAL A 39 13.05 0.21 -0.97
CA VAL A 39 13.59 1.42 -1.60
C VAL A 39 12.66 2.62 -1.39
N MET A 40 11.35 2.41 -1.37
CA MET A 40 10.40 3.46 -1.02
C MET A 40 10.67 4.04 0.38
N ASP A 41 10.93 3.17 1.37
CA ASP A 41 11.14 3.62 2.75
C ASP A 41 12.55 4.17 2.99
N GLU A 42 13.58 3.50 2.46
CA GLU A 42 14.99 3.84 2.73
C GLU A 42 15.54 4.96 1.84
N VAL A 43 15.02 5.12 0.61
CA VAL A 43 15.53 6.09 -0.37
C VAL A 43 14.52 7.20 -0.63
N LEU A 44 13.33 6.84 -1.15
CA LEU A 44 12.39 7.84 -1.68
C LEU A 44 11.75 8.69 -0.59
N LYS A 45 11.32 8.06 0.51
CA LYS A 45 10.66 8.78 1.61
C LYS A 45 11.56 9.85 2.23
N PRO A 46 12.85 9.59 2.56
CA PRO A 46 13.79 10.65 2.97
C PRO A 46 13.94 11.79 1.96
N LEU A 47 13.94 11.49 0.66
CA LEU A 47 14.06 12.50 -0.39
C LEU A 47 12.86 13.46 -0.44
N PHE A 48 11.67 13.00 -0.05
CA PHE A 48 10.41 13.76 -0.07
C PHE A 48 9.98 14.32 1.30
N ALA A 49 10.61 13.88 2.39
CA ALA A 49 10.38 14.35 3.75
C ALA A 49 10.83 15.81 3.95
N PRO A 50 10.39 16.51 5.01
CA PRO A 50 10.90 17.85 5.35
C PRO A 50 12.43 17.86 5.45
N GLY A 51 13.07 18.79 4.72
CA GLY A 51 14.54 18.88 4.63
C GLY A 51 15.17 17.98 3.55
N GLY A 52 14.41 17.07 2.95
CA GLY A 52 14.84 16.25 1.81
C GLY A 52 14.99 17.06 0.52
N LYS A 53 15.79 16.53 -0.42
CA LYS A 53 16.14 17.19 -1.70
C LYS A 53 14.93 17.64 -2.53
N TYR A 54 13.82 16.91 -2.43
CA TYR A 54 12.59 17.18 -3.16
C TYR A 54 11.40 17.47 -2.22
N ALA A 55 11.67 17.91 -0.99
CA ALA A 55 10.66 18.35 -0.04
C ALA A 55 9.70 19.35 -0.68
N GLY A 56 8.39 19.12 -0.53
CA GLY A 56 7.34 19.97 -1.11
C GLY A 56 7.12 19.83 -2.61
N LYS A 57 7.97 19.08 -3.34
CA LYS A 57 7.89 18.96 -4.80
C LYS A 57 7.18 17.70 -5.27
N VAL A 58 7.30 16.62 -4.51
CA VAL A 58 6.75 15.30 -4.87
C VAL A 58 5.96 14.77 -3.69
N LYS A 59 4.77 14.22 -3.96
CA LYS A 59 4.08 13.31 -3.04
C LYS A 59 4.14 11.88 -3.58
N MET A 60 4.43 10.94 -2.70
CA MET A 60 4.50 9.52 -3.00
C MET A 60 3.28 8.82 -2.41
N ILE A 61 2.62 8.01 -3.23
CA ILE A 61 1.39 7.30 -2.87
C ILE A 61 1.59 5.80 -3.04
N ALA A 62 1.36 5.04 -1.97
CA ALA A 62 1.24 3.59 -2.05
C ALA A 62 -0.19 3.23 -2.50
N ARG A 63 -0.33 2.73 -3.74
CA ARG A 63 -1.62 2.31 -4.30
C ARG A 63 -1.80 0.82 -4.06
N LEU A 64 -2.87 0.46 -3.37
CA LEU A 64 -3.23 -0.92 -3.10
C LEU A 64 -3.79 -1.59 -4.37
N HIS A 65 -3.10 -2.61 -4.87
CA HIS A 65 -3.41 -3.30 -6.12
C HIS A 65 -3.45 -4.82 -5.91
N VAL A 66 -4.64 -5.34 -5.67
CA VAL A 66 -4.87 -6.79 -5.51
C VAL A 66 -4.61 -7.53 -6.82
N GLN A 67 -3.69 -8.49 -6.79
CA GLN A 67 -3.47 -9.46 -7.83
C GLN A 67 -4.33 -10.71 -7.62
N PRO A 68 -5.30 -11.01 -8.51
CA PRO A 68 -6.24 -12.10 -8.30
C PRO A 68 -5.63 -13.50 -8.26
N TRP A 69 -4.41 -13.68 -8.77
CA TRP A 69 -3.69 -14.95 -8.70
C TRP A 69 -2.91 -15.15 -7.39
N HIS A 70 -2.88 -14.16 -6.50
CA HIS A 70 -2.38 -14.29 -5.13
C HIS A 70 -3.57 -14.51 -4.20
N THR A 71 -3.78 -15.74 -3.73
CA THR A 71 -5.04 -16.16 -3.09
C THR A 71 -5.41 -15.32 -1.86
N SER A 72 -4.43 -14.97 -1.05
CA SER A 72 -4.58 -14.20 0.19
C SER A 72 -4.57 -12.67 -0.02
N SER A 73 -4.32 -12.19 -1.25
CA SER A 73 -4.08 -10.76 -1.52
C SER A 73 -5.26 -9.88 -1.14
N THR A 74 -6.49 -10.32 -1.40
CA THR A 74 -7.68 -9.56 -0.99
C THR A 74 -7.68 -9.31 0.53
N ILE A 75 -7.41 -10.34 1.33
CA ILE A 75 -7.48 -10.27 2.80
C ILE A 75 -6.35 -9.41 3.38
N THR A 76 -5.14 -9.53 2.82
CA THR A 76 -4.01 -8.68 3.23
C THR A 76 -4.28 -7.20 2.94
N HIS A 77 -4.88 -6.87 1.79
CA HIS A 77 -5.26 -5.49 1.47
C HIS A 77 -6.42 -4.95 2.34
N GLU A 78 -7.40 -5.79 2.69
CA GLU A 78 -8.44 -5.41 3.66
C GLU A 78 -7.82 -5.00 5.00
N SER A 79 -6.83 -5.75 5.49
CA SER A 79 -6.16 -5.43 6.76
C SER A 79 -5.44 -4.08 6.72
N ALA A 80 -4.74 -3.76 5.63
CA ALA A 80 -4.08 -2.47 5.50
C ALA A 80 -5.06 -1.29 5.46
N LEU A 81 -6.21 -1.48 4.80
CA LEU A 81 -7.30 -0.50 4.81
C LEU A 81 -7.95 -0.35 6.19
N ALA A 82 -8.08 -1.44 6.95
CA ALA A 82 -8.57 -1.38 8.33
C ALA A 82 -7.61 -0.59 9.23
N VAL A 83 -6.29 -0.82 9.12
CA VAL A 83 -5.28 0.01 9.81
C VAL A 83 -5.39 1.47 9.39
N ALA A 84 -5.53 1.77 8.10
CA ALA A 84 -5.69 3.14 7.62
C ALA A 84 -6.90 3.87 8.21
N ARG A 85 -7.94 3.15 8.65
CA ARG A 85 -9.11 3.73 9.32
C ARG A 85 -8.89 3.95 10.81
N VAL A 86 -8.39 2.94 11.54
CA VAL A 86 -8.30 3.00 13.02
C VAL A 86 -7.04 3.69 13.52
N ALA A 87 -5.97 3.64 12.74
CA ALA A 87 -4.68 4.23 13.07
C ALA A 87 -4.01 4.78 11.79
N PRO A 88 -4.52 5.90 11.23
CA PRO A 88 -4.07 6.44 9.94
C PRO A 88 -2.55 6.63 9.82
N ASP A 89 -1.90 7.10 10.88
CA ASP A 89 -0.44 7.31 10.96
C ASP A 89 0.35 5.99 10.97
N LYS A 90 -0.31 4.86 11.23
CA LYS A 90 0.27 3.52 11.27
C LYS A 90 0.11 2.73 9.96
N PHE A 91 -0.58 3.27 8.96
CA PHE A 91 -0.76 2.59 7.66
C PHE A 91 0.58 2.15 7.04
N TRP A 92 1.55 3.07 6.95
CA TRP A 92 2.84 2.76 6.34
C TRP A 92 3.71 1.84 7.22
N PRO A 93 3.88 2.09 8.53
CA PRO A 93 4.51 1.12 9.43
C PRO A 93 3.92 -0.30 9.34
N TYR A 94 2.60 -0.42 9.28
CA TYR A 94 1.92 -1.72 9.13
C TYR A 94 2.21 -2.36 7.78
N SER A 95 2.19 -1.57 6.70
CA SER A 95 2.55 -2.05 5.37
C SER A 95 3.97 -2.63 5.34
N LEU A 96 4.94 -1.96 5.97
CA LEU A 96 6.31 -2.46 6.08
C LEU A 96 6.38 -3.76 6.89
N ALA A 97 5.67 -3.84 8.02
CA ALA A 97 5.61 -5.05 8.83
C ALA A 97 5.00 -6.23 8.06
N LEU A 98 3.93 -5.98 7.29
CA LEU A 98 3.28 -6.97 6.44
C LEU A 98 4.18 -7.44 5.30
N PHE A 99 4.90 -6.55 4.62
CA PHE A 99 5.89 -6.95 3.62
C PHE A 99 7.05 -7.75 4.22
N LYS A 100 7.48 -7.43 5.45
CA LYS A 100 8.50 -8.20 6.17
C LYS A 100 8.04 -9.63 6.50
N LYS A 101 6.73 -9.81 6.74
CA LYS A 101 6.07 -11.09 7.01
C LYS A 101 5.38 -11.68 5.77
N GLN A 102 5.67 -11.16 4.58
CA GLN A 102 4.97 -11.50 3.34
C GLN A 102 4.94 -13.01 3.07
N GLY A 103 6.03 -13.72 3.40
CA GLY A 103 6.14 -15.17 3.21
C GLY A 103 5.01 -15.96 3.87
N ASP A 104 4.52 -15.50 5.02
CA ASP A 104 3.43 -16.16 5.77
C ASP A 104 2.09 -16.11 5.03
N TYR A 105 1.98 -15.23 4.03
CA TYR A 105 0.78 -15.00 3.24
C TYR A 105 0.86 -15.52 1.80
N PHE A 106 1.94 -16.21 1.42
CA PHE A 106 2.01 -16.87 0.11
C PHE A 106 1.01 -18.02 -0.02
N ASP A 107 0.81 -18.51 -1.25
CA ASP A 107 -0.20 -19.51 -1.56
C ASP A 107 0.00 -20.82 -0.76
N ILE A 108 1.25 -21.29 -0.61
CA ILE A 108 1.55 -22.53 0.13
C ILE A 108 1.21 -22.38 1.62
N PRO A 109 1.74 -21.39 2.38
CA PRO A 109 1.40 -21.24 3.80
C PRO A 109 -0.07 -20.98 4.08
N THR A 110 -0.79 -20.32 3.16
CA THR A 110 -2.21 -20.02 3.33
C THR A 110 -3.16 -21.10 2.80
N SER A 111 -2.65 -22.12 2.10
CA SER A 111 -3.45 -23.15 1.42
C SER A 111 -4.40 -23.96 2.32
N THR A 112 -4.13 -24.02 3.62
CA THR A 112 -4.93 -24.76 4.61
C THR A 112 -5.63 -23.86 5.62
N LEU A 113 -5.50 -22.54 5.49
CA LEU A 113 -6.08 -21.56 6.39
C LEU A 113 -7.45 -21.10 5.87
N THR A 114 -8.42 -21.01 6.78
CA THR A 114 -9.67 -20.31 6.50
C THR A 114 -9.44 -18.80 6.40
N PRO A 115 -10.29 -18.04 5.69
CA PRO A 115 -10.21 -16.58 5.67
C PRO A 115 -10.24 -15.93 7.06
N LEU A 116 -10.91 -16.55 8.04
CA LEU A 116 -10.95 -16.06 9.42
C LEU A 116 -9.59 -16.24 10.12
N GLN A 117 -8.91 -17.37 9.92
CA GLN A 117 -7.57 -17.60 10.47
C GLN A 117 -6.55 -16.63 9.86
N VAL A 118 -6.63 -16.36 8.56
CA VAL A 118 -5.75 -15.35 7.91
C VAL A 118 -5.98 -13.96 8.51
N ARG A 119 -7.25 -13.57 8.74
CA ARG A 119 -7.58 -12.29 9.40
C ARG A 119 -7.09 -12.21 10.84
N GLU A 120 -7.17 -13.30 11.60
CA GLU A 120 -6.64 -13.32 12.98
C GLU A 120 -5.10 -13.18 12.98
N ASN A 121 -4.39 -13.84 12.07
CA ASN A 121 -2.95 -13.67 11.92
C ASN A 121 -2.58 -12.21 11.56
N LEU A 122 -3.35 -11.57 10.67
CA LEU A 122 -3.18 -10.15 10.34
C LEU A 122 -3.52 -9.23 11.52
N ALA A 123 -4.47 -9.62 12.38
CA ALA A 123 -4.77 -8.87 13.60
C ALA A 123 -3.64 -8.95 14.63
N GLN A 124 -2.99 -10.12 14.76
CA GLN A 124 -1.79 -10.27 15.59
C GLN A 124 -0.65 -9.36 15.08
N LEU A 125 -0.43 -9.35 13.77
CA LEU A 125 0.54 -8.44 13.15
C LEU A 125 0.17 -6.96 13.37
N ALA A 126 -1.11 -6.61 13.22
CA ALA A 126 -1.58 -5.25 13.44
C ALA A 126 -1.33 -4.79 14.88
N ALA A 127 -1.56 -5.67 15.86
CA ALA A 127 -1.33 -5.40 17.29
C ALA A 127 0.14 -5.12 17.65
N GLU A 128 1.10 -5.52 16.81
CA GLU A 128 2.52 -5.14 16.97
C GLU A 128 2.78 -3.67 16.56
N VAL A 129 1.87 -3.04 15.82
CA VAL A 129 2.11 -1.75 15.14
C VAL A 129 1.13 -0.65 15.58
N ILE A 130 -0.14 -0.99 15.75
CA ILE A 130 -1.20 -0.04 16.11
C ILE A 130 -1.36 0.08 17.63
N PRO A 131 -1.93 1.19 18.13
CA PRO A 131 -2.27 1.31 19.56
C PRO A 131 -3.16 0.15 20.04
N SER A 132 -2.91 -0.34 21.26
CA SER A 132 -3.62 -1.50 21.83
C SER A 132 -5.13 -1.32 21.91
N ASP A 133 -5.59 -0.09 22.12
CA ASP A 133 -7.01 0.28 22.16
C ASP A 133 -7.68 0.31 20.78
N ALA A 134 -6.91 0.31 19.69
CA ALA A 134 -7.42 0.26 18.31
C ALA A 134 -7.55 -1.18 17.75
N VAL A 135 -7.01 -2.19 18.43
CA VAL A 135 -6.99 -3.59 17.93
C VAL A 135 -8.38 -4.19 17.82
N GLU A 136 -9.25 -3.94 18.81
CA GLU A 136 -10.62 -4.45 18.77
C GLU A 136 -11.42 -3.80 17.63
N GLU A 137 -11.28 -2.48 17.44
CA GLU A 137 -11.93 -1.78 16.32
C GLU A 137 -11.40 -2.30 14.96
N PHE A 138 -10.10 -2.55 14.83
CA PHE A 138 -9.52 -3.19 13.65
C PHE A 138 -10.21 -4.53 13.34
N LYS A 139 -10.39 -5.39 14.35
CA LYS A 139 -11.06 -6.69 14.19
C LYS A 139 -12.53 -6.50 13.80
N GLU A 140 -13.25 -5.57 14.42
CA GLU A 140 -14.65 -5.25 14.08
C GLU A 140 -14.80 -4.81 12.62
N LEU A 141 -13.90 -3.98 12.10
CA LEU A 141 -13.94 -3.53 10.70
C LEU A 141 -13.82 -4.67 9.69
N LEU A 142 -13.16 -5.77 10.06
CA LEU A 142 -12.92 -6.93 9.21
C LEU A 142 -13.97 -8.04 9.35
N LYS A 143 -14.92 -7.91 10.29
CA LYS A 143 -16.06 -8.82 10.38
C LYS A 143 -16.96 -8.70 9.16
N LEU A 144 -17.46 -9.84 8.69
CA LEU A 144 -18.41 -9.88 7.59
C LEU A 144 -19.75 -9.26 8.01
N LYS A 145 -20.35 -8.50 7.12
CA LYS A 145 -21.72 -7.99 7.25
C LYS A 145 -22.72 -9.16 7.18
N SER A 146 -23.92 -8.95 7.68
CA SER A 146 -24.98 -9.98 7.74
C SER A 146 -25.46 -10.47 6.37
N SER A 147 -25.33 -9.67 5.32
CA SER A 147 -25.69 -10.09 3.96
C SER A 147 -24.63 -11.04 3.38
N PRO A 148 -25.00 -12.17 2.75
CA PRO A 148 -24.05 -13.18 2.25
C PRO A 148 -22.94 -12.66 1.31
N ASN A 149 -23.17 -11.56 0.59
CA ASN A 149 -22.21 -10.92 -0.32
C ASN A 149 -21.92 -9.45 0.06
N GLY A 150 -21.98 -9.14 1.37
CA GLY A 150 -21.82 -7.77 1.86
C GLY A 150 -20.37 -7.30 2.02
N GLY A 151 -19.44 -8.25 2.05
CA GLY A 151 -18.07 -7.98 2.49
C GLY A 151 -18.02 -7.54 3.95
N ASN A 152 -17.07 -6.66 4.27
CA ASN A 152 -16.81 -6.07 5.59
C ASN A 152 -16.88 -4.53 5.53
N ALA A 153 -16.44 -3.84 6.60
CA ALA A 153 -16.55 -2.39 6.69
C ALA A 153 -15.64 -1.64 5.69
N VAL A 154 -14.53 -2.26 5.26
CA VAL A 154 -13.52 -1.66 4.35
C VAL A 154 -13.72 -2.05 2.88
N THR A 155 -14.71 -2.87 2.57
CA THR A 155 -14.95 -3.39 1.21
C THR A 155 -15.13 -2.28 0.16
N ASP A 156 -15.75 -1.16 0.50
CA ASP A 156 -15.96 -0.07 -0.46
C ASP A 156 -14.65 0.71 -0.75
N ASP A 157 -13.77 0.84 0.24
CA ASP A 157 -12.42 1.37 0.04
C ASP A 157 -11.60 0.44 -0.86
N LEU A 158 -11.69 -0.88 -0.62
CA LEU A 158 -11.01 -1.88 -1.45
C LEU A 158 -11.51 -1.86 -2.91
N LYS A 159 -12.84 -1.76 -3.11
CA LYS A 159 -13.41 -1.59 -4.45
C LYS A 159 -12.90 -0.32 -5.12
N TYR A 160 -12.74 0.76 -4.37
CA TYR A 160 -12.21 2.01 -4.90
C TYR A 160 -10.76 1.85 -5.39
N THR A 161 -9.87 1.25 -4.60
CA THR A 161 -8.45 1.05 -5.00
C THR A 161 -8.33 0.15 -6.22
N ILE A 162 -9.15 -0.90 -6.30
CA ILE A 162 -9.24 -1.79 -7.46
C ILE A 162 -9.79 -1.05 -8.68
N LYS A 163 -10.86 -0.26 -8.53
CA LYS A 163 -11.43 0.55 -9.61
C LYS A 163 -10.40 1.54 -10.17
N PHE A 164 -9.65 2.19 -9.30
CA PHE A 164 -8.59 3.12 -9.69
C PHE A 164 -7.47 2.41 -10.46
N SER A 165 -7.05 1.24 -10.00
CA SER A 165 -6.07 0.41 -10.72
C SER A 165 -6.56 0.03 -12.12
N ARG A 166 -7.82 -0.43 -12.23
CA ARG A 166 -8.43 -0.79 -13.51
C ARG A 166 -8.53 0.39 -14.47
N GLN A 167 -8.90 1.57 -13.97
CA GLN A 167 -8.98 2.78 -14.78
C GLN A 167 -7.63 3.19 -15.39
N ASN A 168 -6.53 2.89 -14.70
CA ASN A 168 -5.17 3.15 -15.18
C ASN A 168 -4.55 1.94 -15.89
N SER A 169 -5.34 0.90 -16.20
CA SER A 169 -4.88 -0.33 -16.86
C SER A 169 -3.71 -1.01 -16.17
N ILE A 170 -3.64 -0.93 -14.83
CA ILE A 170 -2.58 -1.58 -14.06
C ILE A 170 -2.80 -3.09 -14.10
N HIS A 171 -1.77 -3.82 -14.55
CA HIS A 171 -1.81 -5.27 -14.69
C HIS A 171 -0.85 -5.98 -13.74
N VAL A 172 0.42 -5.57 -13.70
CA VAL A 172 1.45 -6.20 -12.88
C VAL A 172 1.81 -5.33 -11.68
N SER A 173 2.33 -5.94 -10.62
CA SER A 173 2.86 -5.23 -9.46
C SER A 173 4.35 -5.53 -9.27
N PRO A 174 5.19 -4.51 -8.96
CA PRO A 174 4.79 -3.11 -8.87
C PRO A 174 4.59 -2.48 -10.25
N THR A 175 3.73 -1.46 -10.32
CA THR A 175 3.68 -0.52 -11.46
C THR A 175 3.82 0.89 -10.93
N VAL A 176 4.65 1.70 -11.56
CA VAL A 176 4.90 3.09 -11.15
C VAL A 176 4.33 4.06 -12.16
N LEU A 177 3.60 5.06 -11.68
CA LEU A 177 3.13 6.19 -12.45
C LEU A 177 3.81 7.47 -11.97
N TRP A 178 4.24 8.30 -12.91
CA TRP A 178 4.69 9.67 -12.69
C TRP A 178 3.67 10.63 -13.28
N ASP A 179 3.10 11.49 -12.44
CA ASP A 179 2.08 12.48 -12.83
C ASP A 179 0.90 11.87 -13.61
N GLY A 180 0.55 10.62 -13.29
CA GLY A 180 -0.57 9.90 -13.89
C GLY A 180 -0.22 9.06 -15.13
N LEU A 181 1.04 9.08 -15.60
CA LEU A 181 1.50 8.26 -16.72
C LEU A 181 2.41 7.13 -16.25
N VAL A 182 2.23 5.94 -16.82
CA VAL A 182 3.07 4.77 -16.51
C VAL A 182 4.53 5.10 -16.86
N SER A 183 5.42 4.94 -15.87
CA SER A 183 6.88 5.07 -16.03
C SER A 183 7.47 3.69 -16.22
N ALA A 184 7.39 3.17 -17.46
CA ALA A 184 7.80 1.81 -17.81
C ALA A 184 9.31 1.55 -17.62
N GLU A 185 10.11 2.61 -17.53
CA GLU A 185 11.54 2.53 -17.23
C GLU A 185 11.83 2.05 -15.79
N VAL A 186 10.89 2.25 -14.86
CA VAL A 186 11.10 1.94 -13.44
C VAL A 186 11.09 0.44 -13.21
N SER A 187 12.14 -0.07 -12.57
CA SER A 187 12.24 -1.46 -12.15
C SER A 187 12.15 -1.59 -10.62
N SER A 188 11.57 -2.69 -10.14
CA SER A 188 11.59 -3.04 -8.71
C SER A 188 12.99 -3.24 -8.14
N SER A 189 14.01 -3.37 -9.00
CA SER A 189 15.42 -3.49 -8.61
C SER A 189 16.18 -2.15 -8.59
N TRP A 190 15.53 -1.03 -8.92
CA TRP A 190 16.17 0.29 -8.84
C TRP A 190 16.56 0.63 -7.41
N GLY A 191 17.78 1.14 -7.23
CA GLY A 191 18.30 1.62 -5.96
C GLY A 191 18.45 3.14 -5.94
N ASP A 192 19.27 3.64 -5.01
CA ASP A 192 19.48 5.07 -4.78
C ASP A 192 19.90 5.83 -6.05
N LYS A 193 20.82 5.27 -6.84
CA LYS A 193 21.34 5.90 -8.05
C LYS A 193 20.24 6.13 -9.09
N GLU A 194 19.53 5.07 -9.49
CA GLU A 194 18.52 5.13 -10.54
C GLU A 194 17.37 6.08 -10.17
N TRP A 195 16.94 6.05 -8.90
CA TRP A 195 15.91 6.96 -8.41
C TRP A 195 16.35 8.42 -8.39
N ASN A 196 17.59 8.71 -7.97
CA ASN A 196 18.11 10.08 -8.01
C ASN A 196 18.22 10.61 -9.44
N GLU A 197 18.68 9.79 -10.39
CA GLU A 197 18.74 10.16 -11.81
C GLU A 197 17.34 10.43 -12.38
N PHE A 198 16.38 9.52 -12.12
CA PHE A 198 14.99 9.68 -12.53
C PHE A 198 14.37 10.98 -11.98
N LEU A 199 14.47 11.21 -10.66
CA LEU A 199 13.88 12.38 -10.02
C LEU A 199 14.57 13.68 -10.46
N ALA A 200 15.89 13.68 -10.65
CA ALA A 200 16.59 14.85 -11.17
C ALA A 200 16.13 15.23 -12.58
N ALA A 201 15.79 14.25 -13.43
CA ALA A 201 15.29 14.50 -14.77
C ALA A 201 13.81 14.95 -14.82
N LYS A 202 12.98 14.43 -13.91
CA LYS A 202 11.51 14.58 -13.95
C LYS A 202 10.98 15.72 -13.08
N VAL A 203 11.61 16.00 -11.94
CA VAL A 203 11.15 17.07 -11.03
C VAL A 203 11.53 18.42 -11.61
N LYS A 204 10.54 19.15 -12.11
CA LYS A 204 10.68 20.52 -12.62
C LYS A 204 9.73 21.42 -11.85
N VAL A 205 10.22 22.55 -11.35
CA VAL A 205 9.39 23.55 -10.67
C VAL A 205 8.46 24.22 -11.67
#